data_AF-A0A7R8H211-F1
#
_entry.id   AF-A0A7R8H211-F1
#
_cell.length_a   1.000
_cell.length_b   1.000
_cell.length_c   1.000
_cell.angle_alpha   90.00
_cell.angle_beta   90.00
_cell.angle_gamma   90.00
#
_symmetry.space_group_name_H-M   'P 1'
#
loop_
_entity.id
_entity.type
_entity.pdbx_description
1 polymer ?
#
loop_
_entity_poly.entity_id
_entity_poly.type
_entity_poly.pdbx_seq_one_letter_code
_entity_poly.pdbx_strand_id
1 'polypeptide(L)'
;MVPLELYILLITPSHFGGLLYVEGSVTRISLVLPKEGKSVHYFPSTAKIPERTYTDSTDILSSTIAVSSGAYPKPDENDSALQTEFGLCSYKNHQTFCLQ
;
A
#
# COMPACT_ATOMS: atom_id res chain seq x y z
N MET A 1 13.27 -37.39 5.65
CA MET A 1 13.28 -36.19 6.50
C MET A 1 14.30 -35.25 5.89
N VAL A 2 13.84 -34.32 5.03
CA VAL A 2 14.72 -33.38 4.32
C VAL A 2 15.13 -32.28 5.32
N PRO A 3 16.41 -31.90 5.43
CA PRO A 3 16.87 -30.99 6.46
C PRO A 3 16.26 -29.59 6.28
N LEU A 4 15.89 -28.98 7.41
CA LEU A 4 15.19 -27.70 7.55
C LEU A 4 15.98 -26.46 7.09
N GLU A 5 17.27 -26.63 6.79
CA GLU A 5 18.22 -25.56 6.42
C GLU A 5 18.06 -25.06 4.96
N LEU A 6 17.10 -25.57 4.18
CA LEU A 6 17.05 -25.32 2.73
C LEU A 6 15.73 -24.69 2.21
N TYR A 7 14.97 -23.98 3.03
CA TYR A 7 13.62 -23.55 2.62
C TYR A 7 13.55 -22.27 1.74
N ILE A 8 14.50 -21.33 1.85
CA ILE A 8 14.50 -20.12 0.99
C ILE A 8 14.98 -20.40 -0.45
N LEU A 9 15.99 -21.26 -0.61
CA LEU A 9 16.58 -21.57 -1.93
C LEU A 9 15.67 -22.40 -2.84
N LEU A 10 14.54 -22.91 -2.34
CA LEU A 10 13.63 -23.81 -3.06
C LEU A 10 12.32 -23.15 -3.51
N ILE A 11 12.19 -21.83 -3.46
CA ILE A 11 11.00 -21.15 -4.01
C ILE A 11 11.00 -21.29 -5.55
N THR A 12 10.26 -22.28 -6.04
CA THR A 12 10.05 -22.57 -7.47
C THR A 12 8.76 -21.94 -8.03
N PRO A 13 8.60 -21.84 -9.37
CA PRO A 13 7.40 -21.30 -10.01
C PRO A 13 6.08 -22.01 -9.65
N SER A 14 6.15 -23.28 -9.23
CA SER A 14 4.99 -24.05 -8.78
C SER A 14 4.31 -23.49 -7.53
N HIS A 15 4.99 -22.60 -6.80
CA HIS A 15 4.47 -21.98 -5.59
C HIS A 15 3.74 -20.65 -5.83
N PHE A 16 3.67 -20.18 -7.09
CA PHE A 16 3.06 -18.91 -7.43
C PHE A 16 1.56 -18.88 -7.05
N GLY A 17 1.13 -17.79 -6.38
CA GLY A 17 -0.26 -17.60 -5.94
C GLY A 17 -0.67 -18.40 -4.70
N GLY A 18 0.24 -19.16 -4.09
CA GLY A 18 0.01 -19.92 -2.86
C GLY A 18 0.56 -19.23 -1.60
N LEU A 19 0.04 -19.62 -0.43
CA LEU A 19 0.63 -19.26 0.86
C LEU A 19 1.78 -20.22 1.18
N LEU A 20 2.94 -19.67 1.54
CA LEU A 20 4.17 -20.43 1.78
C LEU A 20 4.73 -20.14 3.18
N TYR A 21 5.39 -21.15 3.75
CA TYR A 21 6.21 -20.99 4.94
C TYR A 21 7.67 -20.76 4.53
N VAL A 22 8.30 -19.73 5.09
CA VAL A 22 9.68 -19.33 4.80
C VAL A 22 10.40 -19.05 6.12
N GLU A 23 11.64 -19.53 6.24
CA GLU A 23 12.50 -19.35 7.42
C GLU A 23 13.89 -18.88 6.95
N GLY A 24 14.49 -17.94 7.68
CA GLY A 24 15.81 -17.39 7.35
C GLY A 24 16.19 -16.21 8.24
N SER A 25 17.42 -15.72 8.05
CA SER A 25 17.96 -14.58 8.80
C SER A 25 17.66 -13.26 8.09
N VAL A 26 17.29 -12.22 8.84
CA VAL A 26 17.05 -10.89 8.27
C VAL A 26 18.39 -10.19 8.03
N THR A 27 18.73 -9.91 6.77
CA THR A 27 20.02 -9.30 6.40
C THR A 27 19.94 -7.82 6.10
N ARG A 28 18.75 -7.33 5.69
CA ARG A 28 18.49 -5.91 5.42
C ARG A 28 17.08 -5.54 5.82
N ILE A 29 16.94 -4.37 6.44
CA ILE A 29 15.66 -3.82 6.90
C ILE A 29 15.60 -2.37 6.44
N SER A 30 14.51 -1.99 5.78
CA SER A 30 14.26 -0.59 5.43
C SER A 30 13.70 0.19 6.62
N LEU A 31 13.77 1.52 6.54
CA LEU A 31 12.94 2.38 7.37
C LEU A 31 11.45 2.06 7.12
N VAL A 32 10.63 2.22 8.15
CA VAL A 32 9.17 2.24 8.02
C VAL A 32 8.75 3.58 7.43
N LEU A 33 8.04 3.55 6.31
CA LEU A 33 7.51 4.74 5.65
C LEU A 33 5.98 4.75 5.74
N PRO A 34 5.35 5.90 6.02
CA PRO A 34 3.90 6.02 5.96
C PRO A 34 3.44 6.03 4.50
N LYS A 35 2.49 5.15 4.17
CA LYS A 35 1.82 5.06 2.89
C LYS A 35 0.37 5.52 3.05
N GLU A 36 -0.07 6.46 2.23
CA GLU A 36 -1.45 6.92 2.26
C GLU A 36 -2.39 5.83 1.72
N GLY A 37 -3.41 5.49 2.52
CA GLY A 37 -4.45 4.55 2.13
C GLY A 37 -5.76 5.25 1.74
N LYS A 38 -6.07 6.38 2.37
CA LYS A 38 -7.27 7.17 2.10
C LYS A 38 -7.00 8.64 2.34
N SER A 39 -7.32 9.49 1.37
CA SER A 39 -7.37 10.94 1.55
C SER A 39 -8.81 11.42 1.72
N VAL A 40 -9.01 12.37 2.61
CA VAL A 40 -10.27 13.10 2.79
C VAL A 40 -10.03 14.55 2.45
N HIS A 41 -10.91 15.14 1.64
CA HIS A 41 -10.80 16.55 1.27
C HIS A 41 -12.08 17.29 1.62
N TYR A 42 -11.96 18.59 1.86
CA TYR A 42 -13.05 19.49 2.17
C TYR A 42 -13.13 20.59 1.10
N PHE A 43 -14.34 20.80 0.60
CA PHE A 43 -14.67 21.94 -0.26
C PHE A 43 -15.44 22.98 0.54
N PRO A 44 -14.86 24.16 0.82
CA PRO A 44 -15.53 25.21 1.59
C PRO A 44 -16.74 25.80 0.85
N SER A 45 -16.72 25.81 -0.48
CA SER A 45 -17.80 26.38 -1.31
C SER A 45 -19.09 25.55 -1.28
N THR A 46 -18.97 24.23 -1.19
CA THR A 46 -20.11 23.29 -1.29
C THR A 46 -20.34 22.49 -0.01
N ALA A 47 -19.49 22.68 1.01
CA ALA A 47 -19.44 21.87 2.23
C ALA A 47 -19.38 20.34 1.96
N LYS A 48 -18.88 19.94 0.80
CA LYS A 48 -18.74 18.53 0.41
C LYS A 48 -17.41 17.99 0.90
N ILE A 49 -17.44 16.73 1.31
CA ILE A 49 -16.28 16.01 1.84
C ILE A 49 -16.00 14.80 0.93
N PRO A 50 -15.37 14.98 -0.24
CA PRO A 50 -14.99 13.85 -1.07
C PRO A 50 -13.89 13.03 -0.39
N GLU A 51 -13.99 11.72 -0.57
CA GLU A 51 -12.99 10.78 -0.10
C GLU A 51 -12.40 10.04 -1.29
N ARG A 52 -11.09 9.77 -1.22
CA ARG A 52 -10.38 8.98 -2.22
C ARG A 52 -9.58 7.89 -1.54
N THR A 53 -9.87 6.65 -1.90
CA THR A 53 -9.12 5.47 -1.45
C THR A 53 -8.03 5.17 -2.46
N TYR A 54 -6.81 4.97 -1.96
CA TYR A 54 -5.66 4.60 -2.77
C TYR A 54 -5.42 3.10 -2.68
N THR A 55 -5.29 2.49 -3.85
CA THR A 55 -4.92 1.10 -4.06
C THR A 55 -3.65 1.07 -4.89
N ASP A 56 -2.69 0.25 -4.49
CA ASP A 56 -1.42 0.04 -5.16
C ASP A 56 -1.15 -1.46 -5.31
N SER A 57 -0.18 -1.83 -6.15
CA SER A 57 0.19 -3.21 -6.46
C SER A 57 0.54 -4.03 -5.22
N THR A 58 0.98 -3.40 -4.13
CA THR A 58 1.30 -4.08 -2.86
C THR A 58 0.10 -4.30 -1.94
N ASP A 59 -1.10 -3.81 -2.28
CA ASP A 59 -2.30 -4.05 -1.47
C ASP A 59 -2.88 -5.45 -1.73
N ILE A 60 -3.47 -6.06 -0.70
CA ILE A 60 -4.03 -7.43 -0.75
C ILE A 60 -5.11 -7.57 -1.83
N LEU A 61 -5.88 -6.51 -2.08
CA LEU A 61 -6.97 -6.49 -3.04
C LEU A 61 -6.55 -5.99 -4.44
N SER A 62 -5.25 -5.82 -4.71
CA SER A 62 -4.76 -5.33 -6.01
C SER A 62 -5.07 -6.28 -7.18
N SER A 63 -5.40 -7.54 -6.88
CA SER A 63 -5.87 -8.54 -7.86
C SER A 63 -7.32 -8.34 -8.31
N THR A 64 -8.14 -7.61 -7.54
CA THR A 64 -9.57 -7.39 -7.81
C THR A 64 -9.94 -5.93 -8.00
N ILE A 65 -9.08 -5.00 -7.55
CA ILE A 65 -9.30 -3.55 -7.66
C ILE A 65 -8.16 -2.94 -8.48
N ALA A 66 -8.52 -2.10 -9.44
CA ALA A 66 -7.54 -1.36 -10.25
C ALA A 66 -6.63 -0.51 -9.36
N VAL A 67 -5.35 -0.44 -9.73
CA VAL A 67 -4.38 0.43 -9.07
C VAL A 67 -4.78 1.88 -9.30
N SER A 68 -4.95 2.62 -8.21
CA SER A 68 -5.27 4.03 -8.23
C SER A 68 -4.08 4.87 -8.70
N SER A 69 -4.35 6.00 -9.36
CA SER A 69 -3.28 6.99 -9.57
C SER A 69 -2.92 7.64 -8.24
N GLY A 70 -1.62 7.68 -7.91
CA GLY A 70 -1.08 8.29 -6.69
C GLY A 70 -1.14 9.82 -6.65
N ALA A 71 -1.81 10.44 -7.63
CA ALA A 71 -2.03 11.88 -7.62
C ALA A 71 -3.20 12.23 -6.69
N TYR A 72 -3.03 13.31 -5.93
CA TYR A 72 -4.13 13.94 -5.21
C TYR A 72 -5.21 14.45 -6.18
N PRO A 73 -6.50 14.45 -5.78
CA PRO A 73 -7.54 15.10 -6.54
C PRO A 73 -7.16 16.55 -6.79
N LYS A 74 -7.30 17.00 -8.03
CA LYS A 74 -7.10 18.41 -8.38
C LYS A 74 -8.43 19.16 -8.19
N PRO A 75 -8.38 20.45 -7.84
CA PRO A 75 -9.57 21.29 -7.87
C PRO A 75 -10.13 21.34 -9.31
N ASP A 76 -11.47 21.33 -9.42
CA ASP A 76 -12.17 21.50 -10.69
C ASP A 76 -11.95 22.92 -11.25
N GLU A 77 -12.16 23.13 -12.55
CA GLU A 77 -11.97 24.44 -13.24
C GLU A 77 -12.78 25.60 -12.64
N ASN A 78 -13.72 25.32 -11.72
CA ASN A 78 -14.58 26.30 -11.06
C ASN A 78 -13.96 26.93 -9.79
N ASP A 79 -12.63 27.03 -9.71
CA ASP A 79 -11.84 27.79 -8.72
C ASP A 79 -12.22 27.54 -7.24
N SER A 80 -12.66 26.32 -6.91
CA SER A 80 -12.95 25.94 -5.53
C SER A 80 -11.68 25.38 -4.89
N ALA A 81 -11.10 26.12 -3.94
CA ALA A 81 -9.95 25.67 -3.16
C ALA A 81 -10.25 24.32 -2.47
N LEU A 82 -9.57 23.26 -2.90
CA LEU A 82 -9.62 21.94 -2.26
C LEU A 82 -8.69 21.94 -1.05
N GLN A 83 -9.21 21.68 0.13
CA GLN A 83 -8.42 21.53 1.34
C GLN A 83 -8.33 20.06 1.73
N THR A 84 -7.13 19.55 2.01
CA THR A 84 -6.94 18.17 2.47
C THR A 84 -7.00 18.11 3.98
N GLU A 85 -7.89 17.27 4.51
CA GLU A 85 -8.11 17.10 5.95
C GLU A 85 -7.23 15.96 6.48
N PHE A 86 -5.95 16.25 6.70
CA PHE A 86 -4.94 15.25 7.09
C PHE A 86 -5.30 14.45 8.35
N GLY A 87 -6.07 15.02 9.28
CA GLY A 87 -6.53 14.33 10.49
C GLY A 87 -7.56 13.23 10.25
N LEU A 88 -8.26 13.27 9.11
CA LEU A 88 -9.24 12.26 8.68
C LEU A 88 -8.67 11.30 7.64
N CYS A 89 -7.47 11.58 7.11
CA CYS A 89 -6.75 10.69 6.21
C CYS A 89 -6.26 9.44 6.94
N SER A 90 -6.17 8.32 6.21
CA SER A 90 -5.64 7.06 6.74
C SER A 90 -4.28 6.77 6.16
N TYR A 91 -3.32 6.45 7.04
CA TYR A 91 -1.97 6.05 6.68
C TYR A 91 -1.69 4.64 7.18
N LYS A 92 -0.95 3.88 6.37
CA LYS A 92 -0.50 2.53 6.69
C LYS A 92 1.02 2.52 6.77
N ASN A 93 1.57 1.73 7.66
CA ASN A 93 3.02 1.52 7.72
C ASN A 93 3.44 0.60 6.57
N HIS A 94 4.42 1.03 5.78
CA HIS A 94 5.04 0.24 4.72
C HIS A 94 6.51 0.02 5.04
N GLN A 95 6.95 -1.24 5.00
CA GLN A 95 8.32 -1.63 5.27
C GLN A 95 8.73 -2.77 4.34
N THR A 96 10.00 -2.81 3.97
CA THR A 96 10.60 -3.89 3.18
C THR A 96 11.79 -4.46 3.95
N PHE A 97 11.92 -5.78 3.98
CA PHE A 97 13.08 -6.47 4.54
C PHE A 97 13.50 -7.63 3.63
N CYS A 98 14.75 -8.06 3.76
CA CYS A 98 15.32 -9.17 3.01
C CYS A 98 15.69 -10.31 3.96
N LEU A 99 15.33 -11.53 3.58
CA LEU A 99 15.73 -12.77 4.24
C LEU A 99 16.84 -13.47 3.45
N GLN A 100 17.76 -14.12 4.15
CA GLN A 100 18.80 -15.01 3.61
C GLN A 100 18.76 -16.37 4.31
#